data_AF-A0A1D6KTK6-F1
#
_entry.id   AF-A0A1D6KTK6-F1
#
_cell.length_a   1.000
_cell.length_b   1.000
_cell.length_c   1.000
_cell.angle_alpha   90.00
_cell.angle_beta   90.00
_cell.angle_gamma   90.00
#
_symmetry.space_group_name_H-M   'P 1'
#
loop_
_entity.id
_entity.type
_entity.pdbx_description
1 polymer ?
#
loop_
_entity_poly.entity_id
_entity_poly.type
_entity_poly.pdbx_seq_one_letter_code
_entity_poly.pdbx_strand_id
1 'polypeptide(L)'
;MVTRRWNRVRWLFPLRIAFAIVKILCHYVFYAMVNENSENPYWKAIGYSVDEPREDRARTATPSPSRPLDVGVVETRLLDDNKLLRSLVGRGLTVKPASSDANHHTVQCDAVIVGSGCGGGVAAAVLASAGYKVVVVEKGDYFTAEDYSSIEGPSMERLFERGGIFCTSNVTTMIFTGATVGGGSAVNWSASIRTPEEVTQEWAREHGLPVFASPGYAQAMDAVCARLGVTDGCQEEGFQNKVVRRGCEALGLCADAVPRNSSDAHFCGSCNFGCPTGDKRGTDTTWLVDAVARGAVILTGCKAEYFVLEKNHSSGSGSGRGKKCVGLVATCASNGVTKKLRIEAKVSIAACGALMTPPLLRRSGLKNRHIGSNLHLHPVSMAWGYFPENKQDPPLSGKCYEGGIITSMHRVTDRTIIETPALGPGAFAAMVPWESGRDMKERMRRYSRTAHAFALVRDRGVGFVDGEGRVRFTPSREDVDELRNGLRRVLRILVAAGAAEVGTHRSDGLRLRCKGLRDEDLEGFLDEVTIEKGPMHSRVDKWALHCSAHQMGSCRMGSSPKDGAVDGRGESWEAEGLYVCDGSLLPTAVGVNPMITIQSIAFCLSKGIAETMAQGQGKGQ
;
A
#
# COMPACT_ATOMS: atom_id res chain seq x y z
N MET A 1 -17.80 -1.24 -33.30
CA MET A 1 -17.18 -1.48 -34.64
C MET A 1 -16.10 -0.44 -34.99
N VAL A 2 -16.32 0.86 -34.71
CA VAL A 2 -15.34 1.95 -34.98
C VAL A 2 -14.06 1.84 -34.14
N THR A 3 -14.16 1.56 -32.84
CA THR A 3 -13.00 1.41 -31.93
C THR A 3 -12.10 0.21 -32.26
N ARG A 4 -12.66 -0.92 -32.72
CA ARG A 4 -11.88 -2.09 -33.17
C ARG A 4 -11.02 -1.80 -34.40
N ARG A 5 -11.46 -0.91 -35.31
CA ARG A 5 -10.66 -0.49 -36.49
C ARG A 5 -9.54 0.48 -36.13
N TRP A 6 -9.72 1.32 -35.10
CA TRP A 6 -8.70 2.26 -34.65
C TRP A 6 -7.48 1.59 -34.02
N ASN A 7 -7.64 0.38 -33.44
CA ASN A 7 -6.55 -0.34 -32.77
C ASN A 7 -5.36 -0.68 -33.67
N ARG A 8 -5.55 -0.82 -34.99
CA ARG A 8 -4.49 -1.21 -35.93
C ARG A 8 -3.72 -0.03 -36.54
N VAL A 9 -4.15 1.22 -36.29
CA VAL A 9 -3.60 2.40 -36.95
C VAL A 9 -2.56 3.11 -36.06
N ARG A 10 -1.31 3.19 -36.54
CA ARG A 10 -0.11 3.62 -35.78
C ARG A 10 -0.22 4.98 -35.07
N TRP A 11 -0.94 5.95 -35.63
CA TRP A 11 -1.00 7.33 -35.13
C TRP A 11 -2.24 7.63 -34.27
N LEU A 12 -3.17 6.68 -34.14
CA LEU A 12 -4.40 6.85 -33.36
C LEU A 12 -4.29 6.33 -31.91
N PHE A 13 -3.10 5.92 -31.46
CA PHE A 13 -2.91 5.52 -30.06
C PHE A 13 -3.28 6.62 -29.03
N PRO A 14 -3.16 7.94 -29.31
CA PRO A 14 -3.66 8.95 -28.38
C PRO A 14 -5.19 8.89 -28.19
N LEU A 15 -5.96 8.55 -29.24
CA LEU A 15 -7.41 8.34 -29.11
C LEU A 15 -7.74 7.12 -28.25
N ARG A 16 -6.92 6.07 -28.30
CA ARG A 16 -7.06 4.91 -27.40
C ARG A 16 -6.82 5.28 -25.94
N ILE A 17 -5.80 6.10 -25.69
CA ILE A 17 -5.50 6.62 -24.34
C ILE A 17 -6.68 7.46 -23.85
N ALA A 18 -7.14 8.40 -24.67
CA ALA A 18 -8.30 9.23 -24.34
C ALA A 18 -9.54 8.39 -24.05
N PHE A 19 -9.84 7.38 -24.88
CA PHE A 19 -10.93 6.45 -24.66
C PHE A 19 -10.79 5.68 -23.35
N ALA A 20 -9.61 5.11 -23.07
CA ALA A 20 -9.36 4.36 -21.84
C ALA A 20 -9.54 5.24 -20.60
N ILE A 21 -8.98 6.45 -20.61
CA ILE A 21 -9.11 7.42 -19.53
C ILE A 21 -10.57 7.83 -19.32
N VAL A 22 -11.28 8.23 -20.38
CA VAL A 22 -12.69 8.62 -20.30
C VAL A 22 -13.53 7.45 -19.79
N LYS A 23 -13.30 6.24 -20.30
CA LYS A 23 -14.01 5.03 -19.84
C LYS A 23 -13.78 4.79 -18.35
N ILE A 24 -12.53 4.81 -17.90
CA ILE A 24 -12.17 4.58 -16.50
C ILE A 24 -12.81 5.64 -15.62
N LEU A 25 -12.62 6.92 -15.92
CA LEU A 25 -13.15 8.02 -15.12
C LEU A 25 -14.68 8.00 -15.07
N CYS A 26 -15.36 7.91 -16.21
CA CYS A 26 -16.83 7.95 -16.23
C CYS A 26 -17.44 6.77 -15.46
N HIS A 27 -16.90 5.54 -15.63
CA HIS A 27 -17.45 4.38 -14.94
C HIS A 27 -17.07 4.34 -13.47
N TYR A 28 -15.83 4.71 -13.13
CA TYR A 28 -15.40 4.82 -11.75
C TYR A 28 -16.28 5.82 -11.00
N VAL A 29 -16.42 7.04 -11.53
CA VAL A 29 -17.27 8.08 -10.92
C VAL A 29 -18.72 7.62 -10.81
N PHE A 30 -19.28 7.04 -11.87
CA PHE A 30 -20.68 6.60 -11.88
C PHE A 30 -21.00 5.56 -10.80
N TYR A 31 -20.07 4.64 -10.49
CA TYR A 31 -20.30 3.56 -9.54
C TYR A 31 -19.69 3.78 -8.15
N ALA A 32 -18.67 4.64 -8.01
CA ALA A 32 -18.00 4.90 -6.73
C ALA A 32 -18.54 6.14 -6.00
N MET A 33 -19.01 7.14 -6.73
CA MET A 33 -19.48 8.39 -6.13
C MET A 33 -20.92 8.26 -5.64
N VAL A 34 -21.23 9.06 -4.63
CA VAL A 34 -22.53 9.13 -3.96
C VAL A 34 -23.03 10.56 -3.96
N ASN A 35 -24.33 10.73 -3.75
CA ASN A 35 -24.94 12.04 -3.52
C ASN A 35 -24.68 12.54 -2.07
N GLU A 36 -25.25 13.68 -1.71
CA GLU A 36 -25.13 14.28 -0.37
C GLU A 36 -25.71 13.38 0.74
N ASN A 37 -26.63 12.49 0.38
CA ASN A 37 -27.20 11.47 1.27
C ASN A 37 -26.42 10.16 1.18
N SER A 38 -25.13 10.15 0.86
CA SER A 38 -24.27 8.97 0.63
C SER A 38 -24.89 7.81 -0.16
N GLU A 39 -25.83 8.12 -1.05
CA GLU A 39 -26.55 7.12 -1.84
C GLU A 39 -26.09 7.14 -3.29
N ASN A 40 -26.10 5.96 -3.91
CA ASN A 40 -26.02 5.82 -5.35
C ASN A 40 -27.23 4.99 -5.84
N PRO A 41 -28.12 5.58 -6.66
CA PRO A 41 -29.39 4.94 -7.04
C PRO A 41 -29.20 3.67 -7.88
N TYR A 42 -28.01 3.42 -8.41
CA TYR A 42 -27.72 2.28 -9.27
C TYR A 42 -27.18 1.07 -8.51
N TRP A 43 -26.75 1.23 -7.25
CA TRP A 43 -26.16 0.15 -6.44
C TRP A 43 -27.10 -1.04 -6.23
N LYS A 44 -28.38 -0.77 -5.99
CA LYS A 44 -29.41 -1.81 -5.87
C LYS A 44 -29.48 -2.70 -7.12
N ALA A 45 -29.30 -2.12 -8.31
CA ALA A 45 -29.38 -2.86 -9.58
C ALA A 45 -28.17 -3.79 -9.83
N ILE A 46 -27.05 -3.56 -9.14
CA ILE A 46 -25.84 -4.37 -9.23
C ILE A 46 -25.64 -5.29 -8.01
N GLY A 47 -26.63 -5.31 -7.11
CA GLY A 47 -26.61 -6.09 -5.87
C GLY A 47 -25.57 -5.59 -4.86
N TYR A 48 -25.17 -4.32 -4.94
CA TYR A 48 -24.27 -3.68 -3.99
C TYR A 48 -25.07 -2.91 -2.95
N SER A 49 -24.68 -3.07 -1.70
CA SER A 49 -25.19 -2.33 -0.55
C SER A 49 -24.08 -2.32 0.49
N VAL A 50 -23.86 -1.16 1.08
CA VAL A 50 -22.98 -1.02 2.24
C VAL A 50 -23.80 -0.42 3.35
N ASP A 51 -23.68 -1.01 4.53
CA ASP A 51 -24.26 -0.42 5.73
C ASP A 51 -23.39 0.77 6.11
N GLU A 52 -23.94 1.98 6.02
CA GLU A 52 -23.35 3.10 6.75
C GLU A 52 -23.72 2.95 8.22
N PRO A 53 -22.80 3.28 9.15
CA PRO A 53 -23.21 3.61 10.50
C PRO A 53 -24.01 4.93 10.48
N ARG A 54 -25.27 4.91 10.01
CA ARG A 54 -26.16 6.07 10.07
C ARG A 54 -26.94 6.11 11.36
N GLU A 55 -26.81 7.24 12.04
CA GLU A 55 -27.69 7.87 13.03
C GLU A 55 -28.10 7.11 14.31
N ASP A 56 -28.15 5.78 14.36
CA ASP A 56 -28.59 5.08 15.58
C ASP A 56 -27.56 5.13 16.71
N ARG A 57 -26.27 5.32 16.41
CA ARG A 57 -25.25 5.60 17.45
C ARG A 57 -25.41 6.98 18.10
N ALA A 58 -26.00 7.96 17.40
CA ALA A 58 -26.25 9.29 17.97
C ALA A 58 -27.34 9.27 19.06
N ARG A 59 -28.18 8.24 19.10
CA ARG A 59 -29.25 8.09 20.12
C ARG A 59 -28.80 7.38 21.39
N THR A 60 -27.62 6.77 21.40
CA THR A 60 -27.06 6.07 22.58
C THR A 60 -25.71 6.62 23.03
N ALA A 61 -25.33 7.82 22.59
CA ALA A 61 -24.01 8.39 22.84
C ALA A 61 -23.79 8.74 24.32
N THR A 62 -23.28 7.79 25.09
CA THR A 62 -22.26 8.07 26.11
C THR A 62 -21.14 8.90 25.46
N PRO A 63 -20.47 9.82 26.19
CA PRO A 63 -19.41 10.65 25.62
C PRO A 63 -18.43 9.78 24.83
N SER A 64 -18.23 10.13 23.55
CA SER A 64 -17.32 9.38 22.66
C SER A 64 -15.98 9.24 23.38
N PRO A 65 -15.46 8.01 23.56
CA PRO A 65 -14.16 7.83 24.17
C PRO A 65 -13.13 8.58 23.34
N SER A 66 -12.19 9.28 24.00
CA SER A 66 -11.10 10.00 23.33
C SER A 66 -10.45 9.11 22.28
N ARG A 67 -10.23 9.61 21.05
CA ARG A 67 -9.63 8.82 19.97
C ARG A 67 -8.23 8.36 20.41
N PRO A 68 -7.78 7.16 19.99
CA PRO A 68 -6.53 6.57 20.49
C PRO A 68 -5.29 7.47 20.43
N LEU A 69 -5.20 8.38 19.45
CA LEU A 69 -4.05 9.27 19.26
C LEU A 69 -4.29 10.72 19.75
N ASP A 70 -5.46 11.06 20.31
CA ASP A 70 -5.85 12.45 20.59
C ASP A 70 -4.85 13.21 21.46
N VAL A 71 -4.22 12.52 22.42
CA VAL A 71 -3.27 13.14 23.34
C VAL A 71 -1.95 13.57 22.67
N GLY A 72 -1.58 12.97 21.52
CA GLY A 72 -0.33 13.24 20.81
C GLY A 72 -0.50 13.79 19.39
N VAL A 73 -1.67 13.62 18.78
CA VAL A 73 -1.95 14.12 17.42
C VAL A 73 -2.21 15.63 17.43
N VAL A 74 -1.75 16.30 16.37
CA VAL A 74 -2.01 17.71 16.07
C VAL A 74 -2.52 17.80 14.62
N GLU A 75 -3.83 18.01 14.49
CA GLU A 75 -4.51 18.11 13.20
C GLU A 75 -4.35 19.49 12.59
N THR A 76 -3.26 19.67 11.82
CA THR A 76 -2.82 21.01 11.40
C THR A 76 -3.82 21.73 10.50
N ARG A 77 -4.64 20.99 9.74
CA ARG A 77 -5.66 21.54 8.81
C ARG A 77 -6.66 22.49 9.48
N LEU A 78 -6.92 22.29 10.77
CA LEU A 78 -7.93 23.04 11.54
C LEU A 78 -7.33 24.23 12.31
N LEU A 79 -6.01 24.45 12.19
CA LEU A 79 -5.28 25.39 13.02
C LEU A 79 -4.80 26.61 12.22
N ASP A 80 -4.62 27.71 12.94
CA ASP A 80 -3.80 28.85 12.52
C ASP A 80 -2.41 28.77 13.17
N ASP A 81 -1.48 29.65 12.78
CA ASP A 81 -0.11 29.67 13.31
C ASP A 81 -0.10 29.70 14.86
N ASN A 82 -0.91 30.54 15.50
CA ASN A 82 -0.91 30.68 16.96
C ASN A 82 -1.43 29.42 17.67
N LYS A 83 -2.53 28.84 17.19
CA LYS A 83 -3.11 27.61 17.74
C LYS A 83 -2.17 26.42 17.55
N LEU A 84 -1.49 26.36 16.39
CA LEU A 84 -0.47 25.35 16.13
C LEU A 84 0.65 25.42 17.17
N LEU A 85 1.27 26.59 17.37
CA LEU A 85 2.37 26.75 18.33
C LEU A 85 1.94 26.38 19.76
N ARG A 86 0.75 26.82 20.19
CA ARG A 86 0.22 26.46 21.52
C ARG A 86 -0.01 24.96 21.66
N SER A 87 -0.54 24.31 20.63
CA SER A 87 -0.77 22.86 20.63
C SER A 87 0.53 22.07 20.76
N LEU A 88 1.58 22.50 20.06
CA LEU A 88 2.92 21.90 20.12
C LEU A 88 3.56 22.06 21.50
N VAL A 89 3.52 23.28 22.08
CA VAL A 89 4.02 23.55 23.43
C VAL A 89 3.24 22.76 24.48
N GLY A 90 1.92 22.68 24.34
CA GLY A 90 1.05 21.89 25.23
C GLY A 90 1.36 20.38 25.21
N ARG A 91 2.02 19.87 24.17
CA ARG A 91 2.50 18.49 24.05
C ARG A 91 3.98 18.33 24.41
N GLY A 92 4.58 19.35 25.03
CA GLY A 92 5.93 19.29 25.57
C GLY A 92 7.05 19.45 24.53
N LEU A 93 6.76 20.03 23.36
CA LEU A 93 7.78 20.39 22.39
C LEU A 93 8.30 21.81 22.64
N THR A 94 9.61 22.00 22.46
CA THR A 94 10.22 23.33 22.47
C THR A 94 10.00 23.98 21.12
N VAL A 95 9.38 25.16 21.11
CA VAL A 95 9.01 25.87 19.88
C VAL A 95 9.53 27.30 19.94
N LYS A 96 10.15 27.77 18.84
CA LYS A 96 10.55 29.15 18.63
C LYS A 96 9.69 29.75 17.52
N PRO A 97 8.79 30.70 17.83
CA PRO A 97 8.01 31.40 16.83
C PRO A 97 8.91 32.09 15.79
N ALA A 98 8.41 32.24 14.57
CA ALA A 98 9.08 33.01 13.54
C ALA A 98 9.11 34.49 13.97
N SER A 99 10.22 35.19 13.75
CA SER A 99 10.21 36.66 13.72
C SER A 99 9.38 37.15 12.52
N SER A 100 9.04 38.45 12.48
CA SER A 100 8.27 39.06 11.38
C SER A 100 8.82 38.69 10.00
N ASP A 101 10.15 38.65 9.88
CA ASP A 101 10.87 38.48 8.62
C ASP A 101 11.23 37.00 8.33
N ALA A 102 11.03 36.11 9.30
CA ALA A 102 11.32 34.68 9.13
C ALA A 102 10.14 33.95 8.47
N ASN A 103 10.46 32.99 7.61
CA ASN A 103 9.46 32.22 6.84
C ASN A 103 9.05 30.90 7.51
N HIS A 104 9.58 30.59 8.70
CA HIS A 104 9.28 29.35 9.41
C HIS A 104 9.25 29.51 10.93
N HIS A 105 8.39 28.75 11.60
CA HIS A 105 8.50 28.44 13.02
C HIS A 105 9.52 27.31 13.22
N THR A 106 10.22 27.29 14.35
CA THR A 106 11.19 26.23 14.65
C THR A 106 10.67 25.35 15.78
N VAL A 107 10.73 24.03 15.60
CA VAL A 107 10.33 23.01 16.58
C VAL A 107 11.55 22.14 16.87
N GLN A 108 11.83 21.85 18.13
CA GLN A 108 12.98 21.02 18.50
C GLN A 108 12.53 19.67 19.05
N CYS A 109 13.21 18.61 18.62
CA CYS A 109 13.00 17.24 19.08
C CYS A 109 14.31 16.45 19.01
N ASP A 110 14.33 15.22 19.53
CA ASP A 110 15.50 14.34 19.40
C ASP A 110 15.49 13.62 18.05
N ALA A 111 14.32 13.14 17.62
CA ALA A 111 14.13 12.44 16.37
C ALA A 111 12.89 12.93 15.61
N VAL A 112 13.04 13.14 14.31
CA VAL A 112 11.93 13.44 13.40
C VAL A 112 11.73 12.32 12.38
N ILE A 113 10.49 11.90 12.18
CA ILE A 113 10.11 10.80 11.29
C ILE A 113 9.12 11.32 10.26
N VAL A 114 9.40 11.09 8.98
CA VAL A 114 8.53 11.51 7.89
C VAL A 114 7.75 10.32 7.36
N GLY A 115 6.42 10.35 7.51
CA GLY A 115 5.52 9.25 7.18
C GLY A 115 5.22 8.39 8.40
N SER A 116 3.94 8.12 8.63
CA SER A 116 3.43 7.38 9.81
C SER A 116 3.08 5.92 9.52
N GLY A 117 3.40 5.45 8.30
CA GLY A 117 3.07 4.10 7.82
C GLY A 117 3.86 2.97 8.50
N CYS A 118 3.88 1.79 7.87
CA CYS A 118 4.48 0.56 8.41
C CYS A 118 5.80 0.78 9.15
N GLY A 119 6.82 1.34 8.50
CA GLY A 119 8.11 1.53 9.14
C GLY A 119 8.21 2.77 10.04
N GLY A 120 7.53 3.86 9.68
CA GLY A 120 7.55 5.11 10.45
C GLY A 120 6.86 5.00 11.81
N GLY A 121 5.72 4.30 11.87
CA GLY A 121 5.03 4.04 13.14
C GLY A 121 5.85 3.19 14.09
N VAL A 122 6.49 2.12 13.59
CA VAL A 122 7.40 1.29 14.38
C VAL A 122 8.58 2.10 14.89
N ALA A 123 9.22 2.88 14.02
CA ALA A 123 10.35 3.72 14.40
C ALA A 123 9.98 4.74 15.48
N ALA A 124 8.79 5.34 15.38
CA ALA A 124 8.28 6.26 16.38
C ALA A 124 8.10 5.58 17.74
N ALA A 125 7.48 4.39 17.75
CA ALA A 125 7.24 3.62 18.96
C ALA A 125 8.53 3.22 19.67
N VAL A 126 9.51 2.72 18.91
CA VAL A 126 10.79 2.25 19.44
C VAL A 126 11.59 3.42 20.02
N LEU A 127 11.72 4.54 19.28
CA LEU A 127 12.48 5.69 19.74
C LEU A 127 11.81 6.41 20.93
N ALA A 128 10.49 6.56 20.90
CA ALA A 128 9.76 7.16 22.02
C ALA A 128 9.84 6.27 23.28
N SER A 129 9.78 4.94 23.12
CA SER A 129 9.96 3.99 24.23
C SER A 129 11.38 4.01 24.81
N ALA A 130 12.38 4.39 24.02
CA ALA A 130 13.74 4.65 24.50
C ALA A 130 13.89 6.01 25.20
N GLY A 131 12.81 6.80 25.33
CA GLY A 131 12.78 8.07 26.06
C GLY A 131 13.09 9.31 25.22
N TYR A 132 13.23 9.17 23.90
CA TYR A 132 13.50 10.30 23.00
C TYR A 132 12.23 11.11 22.69
N LYS A 133 12.39 12.43 22.52
CA LYS A 133 11.32 13.28 22.00
C LYS A 133 11.17 13.09 20.49
N VAL A 134 10.08 12.45 20.08
CA VAL A 134 9.80 12.10 18.69
C VAL A 134 8.71 12.97 18.10
N VAL A 135 8.95 13.49 16.89
CA VAL A 135 7.92 14.14 16.06
C VAL A 135 7.71 13.33 14.78
N VAL A 136 6.47 12.95 14.51
CA VAL A 136 6.06 12.28 13.26
C VAL A 136 5.35 13.30 12.37
N VAL A 137 5.74 13.37 11.09
CA VAL A 137 5.16 14.26 10.09
C VAL A 137 4.41 13.41 9.06
N GLU A 138 3.08 13.54 9.03
CA GLU A 138 2.18 12.83 8.12
C GLU A 138 1.39 13.81 7.25
N LYS A 139 1.39 13.60 5.94
CA LYS A 139 0.66 14.47 5.00
C LYS A 139 -0.83 14.16 4.94
N GLY A 140 -1.21 12.94 5.27
CA GLY A 140 -2.59 12.49 5.36
C GLY A 140 -3.28 12.93 6.65
N ASP A 141 -4.59 12.69 6.70
CA ASP A 141 -5.42 12.98 7.87
C ASP A 141 -5.54 11.75 8.80
N TYR A 142 -5.96 11.99 10.04
CA TYR A 142 -6.20 10.94 11.04
C TYR A 142 -7.67 10.53 11.03
N PHE A 143 -7.90 9.22 11.04
CA PHE A 143 -9.22 8.60 11.04
C PHE A 143 -9.26 7.51 12.11
N THR A 144 -10.45 7.26 12.62
CA THR A 144 -10.78 6.16 13.51
C THR A 144 -11.87 5.28 12.91
N ALA A 145 -12.20 4.18 13.60
CA ALA A 145 -13.26 3.26 13.19
C ALA A 145 -14.59 3.98 12.87
N GLU A 146 -14.91 5.06 13.60
CA GLU A 146 -16.14 5.84 13.41
C GLU A 146 -16.09 6.78 12.21
N ASP A 147 -14.89 7.16 11.75
CA ASP A 147 -14.68 8.05 10.60
C ASP A 147 -14.64 7.28 9.27
N TYR A 148 -14.34 5.98 9.30
CA TYR A 148 -14.23 5.15 8.11
C TYR A 148 -15.59 4.82 7.51
N SER A 149 -15.62 4.79 6.17
CA SER A 149 -16.80 4.42 5.40
C SER A 149 -16.46 3.27 4.45
N SER A 150 -17.40 2.35 4.27
CA SER A 150 -17.30 1.29 3.26
C SER A 150 -17.58 1.80 1.83
N ILE A 151 -17.83 3.11 1.66
CA ILE A 151 -18.07 3.71 0.35
C ILE A 151 -16.74 3.98 -0.36
N GLU A 152 -16.61 3.45 -1.57
CA GLU A 152 -15.37 3.51 -2.34
C GLU A 152 -14.92 4.93 -2.68
N GLY A 153 -15.75 5.76 -3.32
CA GLY A 153 -15.32 7.05 -3.87
C GLY A 153 -14.67 7.99 -2.84
N PRO A 154 -15.42 8.43 -1.81
CA PRO A 154 -14.90 9.33 -0.77
C PRO A 154 -13.74 8.72 0.02
N SER A 155 -13.77 7.41 0.30
CA SER A 155 -12.69 6.75 1.04
C SER A 155 -11.40 6.68 0.22
N MET A 156 -11.49 6.39 -1.07
CA MET A 156 -10.35 6.42 -1.98
C MET A 156 -9.76 7.83 -2.09
N GLU A 157 -10.61 8.86 -2.20
CA GLU A 157 -10.18 10.27 -2.25
C GLU A 157 -9.41 10.70 -1.00
N ARG A 158 -9.89 10.32 0.18
CA ARG A 158 -9.31 10.75 1.46
C ARG A 158 -8.11 9.92 1.92
N LEU A 159 -8.06 8.63 1.57
CA LEU A 159 -7.11 7.69 2.17
C LEU A 159 -5.98 7.25 1.24
N PHE A 160 -6.03 7.56 -0.07
CA PHE A 160 -5.03 7.11 -1.04
C PHE A 160 -4.36 8.27 -1.79
N GLU A 161 -3.12 8.07 -2.23
CA GLU A 161 -2.48 9.01 -3.14
C GLU A 161 -3.33 9.21 -4.39
N ARG A 162 -3.51 10.48 -4.78
CA ARG A 162 -4.25 10.87 -6.00
C ARG A 162 -5.65 10.25 -6.07
N GLY A 163 -6.28 10.05 -4.91
CA GLY A 163 -7.62 9.48 -4.82
C GLY A 163 -7.74 8.06 -5.37
N GLY A 164 -6.66 7.28 -5.36
CA GLY A 164 -6.63 5.92 -5.90
C GLY A 164 -6.37 5.81 -7.40
N ILE A 165 -6.37 6.91 -8.13
CA ILE A 165 -6.10 6.94 -9.58
C ILE A 165 -4.62 7.28 -9.79
N PHE A 166 -3.76 6.33 -9.43
CA PHE A 166 -2.32 6.43 -9.63
C PHE A 166 -1.81 5.25 -10.46
N CYS A 167 -1.00 5.51 -11.48
CA CYS A 167 -0.44 4.49 -12.35
C CYS A 167 1.00 4.80 -12.77
N THR A 168 1.65 3.80 -13.37
CA THR A 168 2.94 3.99 -14.06
C THR A 168 2.80 4.95 -15.24
N SER A 169 3.89 5.64 -15.61
CA SER A 169 3.91 6.64 -16.69
C SER A 169 3.50 6.11 -18.07
N ASN A 170 3.50 4.79 -18.27
CA ASN A 170 3.01 4.11 -19.47
C ASN A 170 1.58 3.54 -19.33
N VAL A 171 0.86 3.92 -18.26
CA VAL A 171 -0.53 3.51 -17.95
C VAL A 171 -0.69 1.99 -18.06
N THR A 172 0.27 1.24 -17.52
CA THR A 172 0.27 -0.23 -17.57
C THR A 172 -0.07 -0.84 -16.22
N THR A 173 0.45 -0.27 -15.13
CA THR A 173 0.18 -0.76 -13.77
C THR A 173 -0.50 0.33 -12.95
N MET A 174 -1.68 0.04 -12.41
CA MET A 174 -2.36 0.84 -11.39
C MET A 174 -1.71 0.57 -10.02
N ILE A 175 -1.50 1.62 -9.23
CA ILE A 175 -0.73 1.57 -7.99
C ILE A 175 -1.60 2.09 -6.85
N PHE A 176 -1.79 1.26 -5.82
CA PHE A 176 -2.49 1.62 -4.60
C PHE A 176 -1.49 1.92 -3.49
N THR A 177 -1.58 3.13 -2.92
CA THR A 177 -0.69 3.60 -1.85
C THR A 177 -1.48 4.52 -0.90
N GLY A 178 -1.47 4.20 0.39
CA GLY A 178 -2.18 4.96 1.41
C GLY A 178 -1.55 6.32 1.70
N ALA A 179 -2.38 7.31 1.99
CA ALA A 179 -2.04 8.70 2.29
C ALA A 179 -2.85 9.19 3.51
N THR A 180 -2.75 8.48 4.63
CA THR A 180 -3.46 8.71 5.89
C THR A 180 -2.53 8.36 7.06
N VAL A 181 -2.87 8.76 8.30
CA VAL A 181 -2.19 8.26 9.50
C VAL A 181 -2.25 6.74 9.51
N GLY A 182 -1.09 6.09 9.65
CA GLY A 182 -0.93 4.64 9.50
C GLY A 182 -0.57 4.18 8.08
N GLY A 183 -0.61 5.09 7.11
CA GLY A 183 -0.21 4.87 5.72
C GLY A 183 -0.89 3.66 5.09
N GLY A 184 -0.13 2.87 4.33
CA GLY A 184 -0.64 1.64 3.72
C GLY A 184 -1.14 0.59 4.71
N SER A 185 -0.72 0.61 5.98
CA SER A 185 -1.18 -0.39 6.97
C SER A 185 -2.63 -0.18 7.42
N ALA A 186 -3.12 1.06 7.37
CA ALA A 186 -4.49 1.42 7.70
C ALA A 186 -5.49 0.97 6.61
N VAL A 187 -5.04 0.88 5.35
CA VAL A 187 -5.88 0.63 4.17
C VAL A 187 -5.50 -0.62 3.36
N ASN A 188 -4.64 -1.48 3.90
CA ASN A 188 -4.33 -2.76 3.24
C ASN A 188 -5.38 -3.84 3.58
N TRP A 189 -5.21 -5.01 2.95
CA TRP A 189 -6.15 -6.12 3.01
C TRP A 189 -5.87 -7.13 4.13
N SER A 190 -5.20 -6.69 5.19
CA SER A 190 -4.91 -7.45 6.42
C SER A 190 -3.96 -8.65 6.32
N ALA A 191 -3.65 -9.15 5.12
CA ALA A 191 -2.63 -10.18 4.92
C ALA A 191 -1.30 -9.80 5.62
N SER A 192 -0.80 -10.73 6.45
CA SER A 192 0.29 -10.54 7.41
C SER A 192 1.28 -11.70 7.35
N ILE A 193 1.77 -11.98 6.15
CA ILE A 193 2.68 -13.10 5.89
C ILE A 193 4.09 -12.71 6.34
N ARG A 194 4.78 -13.62 7.02
CA ARG A 194 6.17 -13.45 7.46
C ARG A 194 7.12 -13.40 6.26
N THR A 195 8.27 -12.77 6.43
CA THR A 195 9.32 -12.79 5.38
C THR A 195 9.73 -14.24 5.10
N PRO A 196 9.64 -14.72 3.84
CA PRO A 196 10.01 -16.09 3.52
C PRO A 196 11.48 -16.36 3.84
N GLU A 197 11.80 -17.58 4.28
CA GLU A 197 13.16 -17.94 4.69
C GLU A 197 14.14 -17.81 3.53
N GLU A 198 13.76 -18.27 2.35
CA GLU A 198 14.55 -18.15 1.13
C GLU A 198 14.93 -16.70 0.80
N VAL A 199 14.03 -15.75 1.05
CA VAL A 199 14.26 -14.31 0.84
C VAL A 199 15.24 -13.76 1.87
N THR A 200 15.09 -14.14 3.15
CA THR A 200 16.04 -13.69 4.20
C THR A 200 17.45 -14.22 3.95
N GLN A 201 17.57 -15.48 3.50
CA GLN A 201 18.85 -16.10 3.16
C GLN A 201 19.48 -15.44 1.92
N GLU A 202 18.69 -15.18 0.87
CA GLU A 202 19.10 -14.43 -0.33
C GLU A 202 19.66 -13.06 0.06
N TRP A 203 18.91 -12.26 0.82
CA TRP A 203 19.35 -10.92 1.20
C TRP A 203 20.58 -10.93 2.10
N ALA A 204 20.70 -11.90 3.00
CA ALA A 204 21.88 -12.02 3.86
C ALA A 204 23.14 -12.41 3.08
N ARG A 205 23.05 -13.41 2.19
CA ARG A 205 24.20 -13.99 1.50
C ARG A 205 24.55 -13.24 0.21
N GLU A 206 23.58 -13.02 -0.65
CA GLU A 206 23.79 -12.49 -2.00
C GLU A 206 23.89 -10.96 -2.02
N HIS A 207 23.18 -10.29 -1.10
CA HIS A 207 23.21 -8.83 -0.98
C HIS A 207 24.12 -8.33 0.16
N GLY A 208 24.75 -9.23 0.94
CA GLY A 208 25.67 -8.88 2.01
C GLY A 208 25.00 -8.14 3.17
N LEU A 209 23.75 -8.49 3.49
CA LEU A 209 22.94 -7.84 4.54
C LEU A 209 22.66 -8.81 5.70
N PRO A 210 23.65 -9.06 6.58
CA PRO A 210 23.56 -10.09 7.63
C PRO A 210 22.44 -9.86 8.64
N VAL A 211 21.89 -8.64 8.72
CA VAL A 211 20.73 -8.32 9.56
C VAL A 211 19.56 -9.28 9.30
N PHE A 212 19.31 -9.66 8.05
CA PHE A 212 18.17 -10.52 7.71
C PHE A 212 18.33 -11.98 8.16
N ALA A 213 19.56 -12.45 8.34
CA ALA A 213 19.85 -13.77 8.90
C ALA A 213 20.10 -13.73 10.43
N SER A 214 20.00 -12.55 11.06
CA SER A 214 20.28 -12.40 12.47
C SER A 214 19.14 -12.90 13.35
N PRO A 215 19.43 -13.43 14.56
CA PRO A 215 18.39 -13.73 15.55
C PRO A 215 17.53 -12.51 15.90
N GLY A 216 18.11 -11.31 15.83
CA GLY A 216 17.40 -10.05 16.07
C GLY A 216 16.27 -9.80 15.06
N TYR A 217 16.44 -10.20 13.79
CA TYR A 217 15.39 -10.06 12.78
C TYR A 217 14.26 -11.06 12.98
N ALA A 218 14.56 -12.31 13.38
CA ALA A 218 13.54 -13.29 13.75
C ALA A 218 12.71 -12.80 14.95
N GLN A 219 13.37 -12.31 16.00
CA GLN A 219 12.70 -11.73 17.17
C GLN A 219 11.89 -10.48 16.81
N ALA A 220 12.35 -9.67 15.86
CA ALA A 220 11.59 -8.53 15.37
C ALA A 220 10.31 -8.97 14.66
N MET A 221 10.35 -10.00 13.82
CA MET A 221 9.15 -10.58 13.22
C MET A 221 8.17 -11.08 14.27
N ASP A 222 8.65 -11.73 15.34
CA ASP A 222 7.80 -12.21 16.42
C ASP A 222 7.15 -11.07 17.21
N ALA A 223 7.93 -10.04 17.57
CA ALA A 223 7.42 -8.85 18.23
C ALA A 223 6.39 -8.10 17.37
N VAL A 224 6.62 -8.01 16.07
CA VAL A 224 5.68 -7.40 15.12
C VAL A 224 4.39 -8.21 15.02
N CYS A 225 4.48 -9.52 14.78
CA CYS A 225 3.30 -10.38 14.71
C CYS A 225 2.48 -10.33 16.01
N ALA A 226 3.15 -10.37 17.17
CA ALA A 226 2.49 -10.25 18.46
C ALA A 226 1.79 -8.89 18.64
N ARG A 227 2.48 -7.78 18.31
CA ARG A 227 1.92 -6.43 18.48
C ARG A 227 0.72 -6.15 17.58
N LEU A 228 0.75 -6.68 16.36
CA LEU A 228 -0.35 -6.61 15.40
C LEU A 228 -1.45 -7.65 15.67
N GLY A 229 -1.24 -8.58 16.61
CA GLY A 229 -2.17 -9.67 16.90
C GLY A 229 -2.43 -10.56 15.69
N VAL A 230 -1.36 -10.94 14.97
CA VAL A 230 -1.46 -11.78 13.78
C VAL A 230 -1.98 -13.17 14.14
N THR A 231 -3.02 -13.61 13.44
CA THR A 231 -3.65 -14.93 13.59
C THR A 231 -3.81 -15.60 12.24
N ASP A 232 -3.68 -16.92 12.18
CA ASP A 232 -4.03 -17.77 11.04
C ASP A 232 -5.50 -18.23 11.08
N GLY A 233 -6.20 -17.94 12.17
CA GLY A 233 -7.62 -18.25 12.35
C GLY A 233 -8.53 -17.46 11.40
N CYS A 234 -9.53 -18.14 10.86
CA CYS A 234 -10.62 -17.55 10.09
C CYS A 234 -11.91 -18.33 10.35
N GLN A 235 -12.86 -17.71 11.06
CA GLN A 235 -14.15 -18.35 11.36
C GLN A 235 -15.03 -18.44 10.11
N GLU A 236 -15.01 -17.40 9.29
CA GLU A 236 -15.76 -17.35 8.03
C GLU A 236 -14.98 -16.66 6.91
N GLU A 237 -14.83 -17.35 5.78
CA GLU A 237 -14.25 -16.81 4.56
C GLU A 237 -15.29 -16.03 3.74
N GLY A 238 -14.86 -14.91 3.13
CA GLY A 238 -15.65 -14.20 2.14
C GLY A 238 -15.86 -15.03 0.86
N PHE A 239 -16.87 -14.65 0.06
CA PHE A 239 -17.27 -15.37 -1.15
C PHE A 239 -16.10 -15.69 -2.11
N GLN A 240 -15.21 -14.72 -2.35
CA GLN A 240 -14.09 -14.91 -3.28
C GLN A 240 -13.07 -15.93 -2.76
N ASN A 241 -12.80 -15.95 -1.46
CA ASN A 241 -11.85 -16.89 -0.85
C ASN A 241 -12.44 -18.31 -0.85
N LYS A 242 -13.73 -18.46 -0.54
CA LYS A 242 -14.47 -19.73 -0.69
C LYS A 242 -14.35 -20.29 -2.11
N VAL A 243 -14.42 -19.43 -3.14
CA VAL A 243 -14.23 -19.83 -4.55
C VAL A 243 -12.82 -20.36 -4.81
N VAL A 244 -11.78 -19.65 -4.36
CA VAL A 244 -10.38 -20.08 -4.56
C VAL A 244 -10.13 -21.40 -3.85
N ARG A 245 -10.54 -21.53 -2.59
CA ARG A 245 -10.39 -22.75 -1.78
C ARG A 245 -11.05 -23.94 -2.47
N ARG A 246 -12.34 -23.82 -2.81
CA ARG A 246 -13.10 -24.87 -3.50
C ARG A 246 -12.46 -25.27 -4.84
N GLY A 247 -12.03 -24.29 -5.63
CA GLY A 247 -11.39 -24.54 -6.91
C GLY A 247 -10.03 -25.24 -6.77
N CYS A 248 -9.27 -24.93 -5.73
CA CYS A 248 -8.03 -25.62 -5.41
C CYS A 248 -8.30 -27.07 -4.98
N GLU A 249 -9.24 -27.28 -4.05
CA GLU A 249 -9.63 -28.62 -3.57
C GLU A 249 -10.11 -29.52 -4.73
N ALA A 250 -10.95 -28.99 -5.62
CA ALA A 250 -11.44 -29.72 -6.80
C ALA A 250 -10.32 -30.11 -7.79
N LEU A 251 -9.18 -29.41 -7.78
CA LEU A 251 -8.00 -29.70 -8.59
C LEU A 251 -6.92 -30.50 -7.83
N GLY A 252 -7.16 -30.88 -6.58
CA GLY A 252 -6.16 -31.53 -5.73
C GLY A 252 -4.99 -30.60 -5.35
N LEU A 253 -5.23 -29.29 -5.30
CA LEU A 253 -4.25 -28.26 -4.94
C LEU A 253 -4.42 -27.82 -3.49
N CYS A 254 -3.31 -27.40 -2.87
CA CYS A 254 -3.35 -26.84 -1.52
C CYS A 254 -3.82 -25.38 -1.53
N ALA A 255 -4.83 -25.06 -0.72
CA ALA A 255 -5.24 -23.69 -0.42
C ALA A 255 -4.89 -23.36 1.03
N ASP A 256 -3.84 -22.56 1.22
CA ASP A 256 -3.33 -22.15 2.51
C ASP A 256 -4.23 -21.07 3.13
N ALA A 257 -4.37 -21.08 4.46
CA ALA A 257 -4.88 -19.94 5.19
C ALA A 257 -3.85 -18.80 5.17
N VAL A 258 -4.32 -17.55 5.05
CA VAL A 258 -3.45 -16.38 5.08
C VAL A 258 -3.51 -15.75 6.48
N PRO A 259 -2.38 -15.57 7.18
CA PRO A 259 -2.36 -14.88 8.46
C PRO A 259 -2.82 -13.42 8.34
N ARG A 260 -3.59 -12.92 9.32
CA ARG A 260 -4.21 -11.60 9.31
C ARG A 260 -3.97 -10.81 10.58
N ASN A 261 -3.87 -9.49 10.49
CA ASN A 261 -3.82 -8.57 11.63
C ASN A 261 -5.22 -8.08 12.07
N SER A 262 -6.16 -9.01 12.20
CA SER A 262 -7.53 -8.79 12.67
C SER A 262 -7.98 -10.03 13.46
N SER A 263 -9.07 -9.96 14.21
CA SER A 263 -9.61 -11.14 14.90
C SER A 263 -10.04 -12.25 13.93
N ASP A 264 -10.13 -13.48 14.44
CA ASP A 264 -10.58 -14.65 13.67
C ASP A 264 -11.99 -14.46 13.09
N ALA A 265 -12.85 -13.75 13.83
CA ALA A 265 -14.24 -13.45 13.48
C ALA A 265 -14.41 -12.23 12.55
N HIS A 266 -13.32 -11.56 12.16
CA HIS A 266 -13.40 -10.33 11.36
C HIS A 266 -14.02 -10.56 9.97
N PHE A 267 -15.12 -9.85 9.67
CA PHE A 267 -15.91 -10.06 8.44
C PHE A 267 -16.46 -8.74 7.82
N CYS A 268 -15.67 -7.67 7.73
CA CYS A 268 -16.21 -6.36 7.31
C CYS A 268 -16.26 -6.09 5.78
N GLY A 269 -15.48 -6.81 4.95
CA GLY A 269 -15.49 -6.62 3.49
C GLY A 269 -14.80 -5.35 2.96
N SER A 270 -14.45 -4.41 3.84
CA SER A 270 -14.08 -3.04 3.45
C SER A 270 -12.75 -2.54 4.03
N CYS A 271 -11.88 -3.40 4.58
CA CYS A 271 -10.62 -2.97 5.19
C CYS A 271 -9.73 -2.11 4.27
N ASN A 272 -9.88 -2.25 2.95
CA ASN A 272 -9.18 -1.46 1.97
C ASN A 272 -9.59 0.03 1.93
N PHE A 273 -10.67 0.39 2.61
CA PHE A 273 -11.17 1.76 2.79
C PHE A 273 -11.03 2.23 4.26
N GLY A 274 -10.15 1.57 5.02
CA GLY A 274 -10.13 1.66 6.48
C GLY A 274 -11.15 0.69 7.09
N CYS A 275 -10.97 0.33 8.37
CA CYS A 275 -11.80 -0.70 9.01
C CYS A 275 -12.88 -0.07 9.91
N PRO A 276 -14.17 -0.05 9.51
CA PRO A 276 -15.22 0.59 10.31
C PRO A 276 -15.52 -0.13 11.63
N THR A 277 -15.11 -1.40 11.75
CA THR A 277 -15.26 -2.16 13.01
C THR A 277 -14.15 -1.89 14.02
N GLY A 278 -13.04 -1.28 13.59
CA GLY A 278 -11.86 -1.05 14.43
C GLY A 278 -11.04 -2.29 14.78
N ASP A 279 -11.40 -3.48 14.29
CA ASP A 279 -10.73 -4.74 14.65
C ASP A 279 -9.41 -4.96 13.91
N LYS A 280 -9.25 -4.40 12.70
CA LYS A 280 -8.00 -4.44 11.95
C LYS A 280 -6.93 -3.58 12.63
N ARG A 281 -5.73 -4.13 12.80
CA ARG A 281 -4.63 -3.54 13.57
C ARG A 281 -3.50 -3.02 12.67
N GLY A 282 -3.62 -1.78 12.20
CA GLY A 282 -2.55 -1.05 11.49
C GLY A 282 -1.60 -0.33 12.46
N THR A 283 -0.61 0.42 11.95
CA THR A 283 0.29 1.20 12.81
C THR A 283 -0.45 2.32 13.56
N ASP A 284 -1.56 2.81 13.01
CA ASP A 284 -2.49 3.79 13.58
C ASP A 284 -3.18 3.32 14.86
N THR A 285 -3.49 2.03 14.98
CA THR A 285 -4.10 1.43 16.19
C THR A 285 -3.10 0.66 17.05
N THR A 286 -1.84 0.58 16.62
CA THR A 286 -0.79 -0.16 17.32
C THR A 286 0.40 0.72 17.68
N TRP A 287 1.44 0.74 16.86
CA TRP A 287 2.72 1.38 17.14
C TRP A 287 2.61 2.89 17.39
N LEU A 288 1.76 3.61 16.67
CA LEU A 288 1.56 5.04 16.90
C LEU A 288 0.87 5.31 18.24
N VAL A 289 -0.01 4.40 18.69
CA VAL A 289 -0.60 4.48 20.03
C VAL A 289 0.50 4.33 21.10
N ASP A 290 1.40 3.37 20.92
CA ASP A 290 2.54 3.18 21.82
C ASP A 290 3.47 4.40 21.83
N ALA A 291 3.75 4.98 20.66
CA ALA A 291 4.58 6.16 20.52
C ALA A 291 3.96 7.37 21.25
N VAL A 292 2.67 7.62 21.02
CA VAL A 292 1.91 8.72 21.65
C VAL A 292 1.80 8.53 23.16
N ALA A 293 1.58 7.30 23.63
CA ALA A 293 1.59 6.99 25.07
C ALA A 293 2.96 7.26 25.74
N ARG A 294 4.04 7.32 24.96
CA ARG A 294 5.39 7.71 25.40
C ARG A 294 5.73 9.17 25.10
N GLY A 295 4.75 9.98 24.68
CA GLY A 295 4.89 11.42 24.47
C GLY A 295 5.41 11.82 23.08
N ALA A 296 5.33 10.93 22.08
CA ALA A 296 5.54 11.32 20.69
C ALA A 296 4.41 12.24 20.21
N VAL A 297 4.73 13.17 19.31
CA VAL A 297 3.78 14.11 18.71
C VAL A 297 3.63 13.82 17.22
N ILE A 298 2.39 13.72 16.74
CA ILE A 298 2.09 13.42 15.33
C ILE A 298 1.45 14.65 14.68
N LEU A 299 2.08 15.21 13.67
CA LEU A 299 1.57 16.32 12.87
C LEU A 299 0.88 15.76 11.63
N THR A 300 -0.44 15.87 11.56
CA THR A 300 -1.23 15.40 10.40
C THR A 300 -1.56 16.54 9.46
N GLY A 301 -1.88 16.24 8.20
CA GLY A 301 -2.01 17.27 7.17
C GLY A 301 -0.72 18.06 6.96
N CYS A 302 0.45 17.50 7.28
CA CYS A 302 1.74 18.18 7.24
C CYS A 302 2.69 17.47 6.26
N LYS A 303 3.08 18.15 5.18
CA LYS A 303 3.94 17.60 4.13
C LYS A 303 5.39 18.01 4.36
N ALA A 304 6.30 17.04 4.49
CA ALA A 304 7.73 17.31 4.46
C ALA A 304 8.19 17.70 3.05
N GLU A 305 8.92 18.82 2.95
CA GLU A 305 9.42 19.37 1.69
C GLU A 305 10.81 18.80 1.37
N TYR A 306 11.72 18.88 2.36
CA TYR A 306 13.10 18.41 2.28
C TYR A 306 13.73 18.32 3.68
N PHE A 307 14.74 17.45 3.83
CA PHE A 307 15.64 17.44 4.97
C PHE A 307 16.68 18.56 4.84
N VAL A 308 17.03 19.16 5.97
CA VAL A 308 18.08 20.19 6.06
C VAL A 308 19.42 19.48 6.25
N LEU A 309 20.34 19.69 5.30
CA LEU A 309 21.67 19.09 5.30
C LEU A 309 22.75 20.17 5.43
N GLU A 310 23.67 19.95 6.35
CA GLU A 310 24.84 20.80 6.58
C GLU A 310 26.13 20.05 6.24
N LYS A 311 27.24 20.78 6.12
CA LYS A 311 28.55 20.17 5.86
C LYS A 311 29.02 19.42 7.12
N ASN A 312 29.45 18.18 6.96
CA ASN A 312 29.99 17.41 8.08
C ASN A 312 31.46 17.78 8.30
N HIS A 313 31.74 18.52 9.38
CA HIS A 313 33.12 18.92 9.74
C HIS A 313 33.82 17.87 10.61
N SER A 314 33.06 16.94 11.21
CA SER A 314 33.58 15.89 12.09
C SER A 314 33.92 14.59 11.35
N SER A 315 33.58 14.48 10.05
CA SER A 315 34.04 13.37 9.22
C SER A 315 35.54 13.47 8.97
N GLY A 316 36.35 12.75 9.75
CA GLY A 316 37.70 12.38 9.31
C GLY A 316 37.63 11.72 7.92
N SER A 317 38.71 11.78 7.14
CA SER A 317 38.71 11.45 5.69
C SER A 317 38.26 10.02 5.30
N GLY A 318 37.81 9.19 6.26
CA GLY A 318 37.35 7.82 6.06
C GLY A 318 35.86 7.54 6.34
N SER A 319 35.05 8.45 6.90
CA SER A 319 33.64 8.12 7.22
C SER A 319 32.66 8.15 6.04
N GLY A 320 33.11 8.64 4.86
CA GLY A 320 32.32 8.68 3.62
C GLY A 320 31.14 9.66 3.58
N ARG A 321 30.62 10.11 4.74
CA ARG A 321 29.42 10.97 4.87
C ARG A 321 29.77 12.46 4.96
N GLY A 322 29.90 13.12 3.82
CA GLY A 322 30.27 14.54 3.74
C GLY A 322 29.20 15.53 4.22
N LYS A 323 27.98 15.08 4.51
CA LYS A 323 26.87 15.90 5.03
C LYS A 323 26.38 15.37 6.37
N LYS A 324 25.72 16.24 7.13
CA LYS A 324 24.98 15.91 8.36
C LYS A 324 23.55 16.40 8.24
N CYS A 325 22.58 15.57 8.58
CA CYS A 325 21.18 15.99 8.65
C CYS A 325 20.87 16.59 10.01
N VAL A 326 20.24 17.77 10.01
CA VAL A 326 19.94 18.54 11.23
C VAL A 326 18.43 18.72 11.44
N GLY A 327 17.61 18.01 10.67
CA GLY A 327 16.16 18.11 10.71
C GLY A 327 15.52 18.25 9.33
N LEU A 328 14.32 18.84 9.28
CA LEU A 328 13.55 19.00 8.05
C LEU A 328 12.73 20.30 8.01
N VAL A 329 12.29 20.65 6.80
CA VAL A 329 11.28 21.69 6.57
C VAL A 329 9.98 21.04 6.09
N ALA A 330 8.85 21.43 6.68
CA ALA A 330 7.52 20.94 6.34
C ALA A 330 6.51 22.08 6.19
N THR A 331 5.45 21.81 5.43
CA THR A 331 4.33 22.71 5.17
C THR A 331 3.04 22.09 5.69
N CYS A 332 2.23 22.83 6.43
CA CYS A 332 0.91 22.38 6.87
C CYS A 332 -0.14 22.65 5.78
N ALA A 333 -1.03 21.70 5.51
CA ALA A 333 -2.14 21.79 4.57
C ALA A 333 -3.34 22.52 5.22
N SER A 334 -3.09 23.70 5.78
CA SER A 334 -4.08 24.57 6.39
C SER A 334 -4.11 25.92 5.69
N ASN A 335 -5.30 26.50 5.55
CA ASN A 335 -5.44 27.89 5.09
C ASN A 335 -5.02 28.91 6.15
N GLY A 336 -4.97 28.51 7.43
CA GLY A 336 -4.66 29.37 8.57
C GLY A 336 -3.19 29.34 9.02
N VAL A 337 -2.43 28.29 8.67
CA VAL A 337 -0.99 28.20 8.98
C VAL A 337 -0.21 28.82 7.83
N THR A 338 0.33 30.01 8.04
CA THR A 338 0.98 30.79 6.97
C THR A 338 2.48 30.55 6.89
N LYS A 339 3.10 30.09 7.97
CA LYS A 339 4.55 29.85 8.05
C LYS A 339 4.87 28.36 7.93
N LYS A 340 6.06 28.03 7.40
CA LYS A 340 6.55 26.64 7.38
C LYS A 340 6.99 26.20 8.78
N LEU A 341 7.16 24.89 8.98
CA LEU A 341 7.80 24.33 10.16
C LEU A 341 9.21 23.89 9.82
N ARG A 342 10.21 24.40 10.54
CA ARG A 342 11.56 23.84 10.61
C ARG A 342 11.65 22.98 11.85
N ILE A 343 11.72 21.66 11.68
CA ILE A 343 11.85 20.72 12.78
C ILE A 343 13.32 20.36 12.89
N GLU A 344 13.96 20.79 13.96
CA GLU A 344 15.36 20.46 14.29
C GLU A 344 15.41 19.14 15.06
N ALA A 345 16.28 18.24 14.62
CA ALA A 345 16.42 16.92 15.21
C ALA A 345 17.86 16.41 15.10
N LYS A 346 18.28 15.57 16.04
CA LYS A 346 19.58 14.88 16.01
C LYS A 346 19.58 13.73 15.01
N VAL A 347 18.43 13.07 14.88
CA VAL A 347 18.18 11.98 13.93
C VAL A 347 16.94 12.29 13.10
N SER A 348 17.03 12.04 11.81
CA SER A 348 15.92 12.17 10.86
C SER A 348 15.69 10.84 10.14
N ILE A 349 14.42 10.41 10.05
CA ILE A 349 14.04 9.15 9.40
C ILE A 349 13.06 9.45 8.27
N ALA A 350 13.39 9.02 7.06
CA ALA A 350 12.45 8.97 5.94
C ALA A 350 11.71 7.63 5.94
N ALA A 351 10.38 7.69 6.04
CA ALA A 351 9.48 6.53 6.07
C ALA A 351 8.23 6.77 5.20
N CYS A 352 8.39 7.47 4.07
CA CYS A 352 7.31 7.87 3.19
C CYS A 352 6.87 6.76 2.21
N GLY A 353 7.48 5.58 2.26
CA GLY A 353 7.26 4.48 1.34
C GLY A 353 8.06 4.59 0.04
N ALA A 354 8.07 3.52 -0.74
CA ALA A 354 8.92 3.37 -1.94
C ALA A 354 8.64 4.38 -3.06
N LEU A 355 7.51 5.08 -3.03
CA LEU A 355 7.17 6.07 -4.06
C LEU A 355 7.53 7.50 -3.66
N MET A 356 7.54 7.79 -2.36
CA MET A 356 7.66 9.16 -1.85
C MET A 356 8.96 9.43 -1.10
N THR A 357 9.65 8.39 -0.60
CA THR A 357 10.98 8.54 -0.01
C THR A 357 12.01 9.00 -1.04
N PRO A 358 12.12 8.41 -2.26
CA PRO A 358 13.08 8.87 -3.25
C PRO A 358 12.98 10.36 -3.63
N PRO A 359 11.80 10.92 -3.97
CA PRO A 359 11.71 12.34 -4.30
C PRO A 359 12.04 13.24 -3.11
N LEU A 360 11.69 12.86 -1.88
CA LEU A 360 12.06 13.63 -0.68
C LEU A 360 13.60 13.69 -0.50
N LEU A 361 14.27 12.54 -0.62
CA LEU A 361 15.73 12.47 -0.50
C LEU A 361 16.44 13.29 -1.59
N ARG A 362 15.96 13.21 -2.85
CA ARG A 362 16.51 14.02 -3.96
C ARG A 362 16.27 15.51 -3.75
N ARG A 363 15.07 15.93 -3.30
CA ARG A 363 14.78 17.33 -2.95
C ARG A 363 15.67 17.86 -1.83
N SER A 364 16.12 16.99 -0.95
CA SER A 364 17.08 17.30 0.12
C SER A 364 18.52 17.46 -0.37
N GLY A 365 18.79 17.26 -1.67
CA GLY A 365 20.11 17.44 -2.28
C GLY A 365 21.01 16.20 -2.23
N LEU A 366 20.46 15.01 -1.96
CA LEU A 366 21.19 13.74 -2.11
C LEU A 366 21.33 13.33 -3.59
N LYS A 367 22.46 12.73 -3.94
CA LYS A 367 22.87 12.44 -5.33
C LYS A 367 23.16 10.96 -5.60
N ASN A 368 23.03 10.08 -4.61
CA ASN A 368 23.25 8.65 -4.80
C ASN A 368 22.34 8.10 -5.91
N ARG A 369 22.94 7.45 -6.92
CA ARG A 369 22.27 6.91 -8.12
C ARG A 369 21.22 5.83 -7.81
N HIS A 370 21.27 5.24 -6.62
CA HIS A 370 20.33 4.22 -6.18
C HIS A 370 19.04 4.81 -5.58
N ILE A 371 19.02 6.10 -5.26
CA ILE A 371 17.80 6.79 -4.83
C ILE A 371 16.85 6.86 -6.03
N GLY A 372 15.72 6.17 -5.93
CA GLY A 372 14.66 6.10 -6.94
C GLY A 372 14.89 5.06 -8.05
N SER A 373 15.84 4.15 -7.92
CA SER A 373 15.99 2.99 -8.82
C SER A 373 15.69 1.68 -8.08
N ASN A 374 15.58 0.56 -8.80
CA ASN A 374 15.27 -0.76 -8.20
C ASN A 374 13.89 -0.83 -7.54
N LEU A 375 12.93 -0.11 -8.12
CA LEU A 375 11.54 -0.22 -7.68
C LEU A 375 10.96 -1.56 -8.14
N HIS A 376 10.50 -2.36 -7.18
CA HIS A 376 9.68 -3.53 -7.43
C HIS A 376 8.22 -3.23 -7.12
N LEU A 377 7.32 -3.78 -7.92
CA LEU A 377 5.87 -3.50 -7.82
C LEU A 377 5.01 -4.72 -7.47
N HIS A 378 5.55 -5.95 -7.42
CA HIS A 378 4.73 -7.17 -7.34
C HIS A 378 3.55 -7.10 -8.32
N PRO A 379 3.81 -7.08 -9.64
CA PRO A 379 2.74 -6.94 -10.62
C PRO A 379 1.72 -8.06 -10.43
N VAL A 380 0.44 -7.71 -10.51
CA VAL A 380 -0.65 -8.69 -10.49
C VAL A 380 -1.44 -8.65 -11.78
N SER A 381 -1.82 -9.83 -12.26
CA SER A 381 -2.79 -10.02 -13.34
C SER A 381 -3.98 -10.81 -12.82
N MET A 382 -5.19 -10.31 -13.09
CA MET A 382 -6.42 -10.88 -12.55
C MET A 382 -7.25 -11.59 -13.62
N ALA A 383 -7.95 -12.62 -13.20
CA ALA A 383 -9.06 -13.22 -13.94
C ALA A 383 -10.32 -13.20 -13.08
N TRP A 384 -11.47 -13.35 -13.73
CA TRP A 384 -12.77 -13.30 -13.11
C TRP A 384 -13.59 -14.55 -13.45
N GLY A 385 -14.47 -14.93 -12.54
CA GLY A 385 -15.44 -16.01 -12.71
C GLY A 385 -16.82 -15.57 -12.22
N TYR A 386 -17.86 -15.81 -13.02
CA TYR A 386 -19.25 -15.52 -12.66
C TYR A 386 -19.92 -16.75 -12.05
N PHE A 387 -20.49 -16.60 -10.86
CA PHE A 387 -21.14 -17.66 -10.10
C PHE A 387 -22.59 -17.26 -9.78
N PRO A 388 -23.54 -17.53 -10.71
CA PRO A 388 -24.95 -17.27 -10.45
C PRO A 388 -25.40 -18.02 -9.20
N GLU A 389 -26.40 -17.49 -8.50
CA GLU A 389 -27.07 -18.23 -7.43
C GLU A 389 -27.56 -19.57 -8.00
N ASN A 390 -27.04 -20.66 -7.44
CA ASN A 390 -27.30 -22.00 -7.96
C ASN A 390 -27.46 -22.98 -6.79
N LYS A 391 -28.06 -24.14 -7.10
CA LYS A 391 -28.24 -25.26 -6.16
C LYS A 391 -26.99 -26.16 -6.11
N GLN A 392 -25.78 -25.59 -6.20
CA GLN A 392 -24.57 -26.39 -5.96
C GLN A 392 -24.55 -26.80 -4.49
N ASP A 393 -24.02 -27.99 -4.20
CA ASP A 393 -23.92 -28.55 -2.86
C ASP A 393 -22.43 -28.75 -2.49
N PRO A 394 -21.90 -28.04 -1.49
CA PRO A 394 -22.52 -26.93 -0.76
C PRO A 394 -22.61 -25.64 -1.61
N PRO A 395 -23.59 -24.75 -1.35
CA PRO A 395 -23.74 -23.51 -2.11
C PRO A 395 -22.65 -22.48 -1.73
N LEU A 396 -22.14 -21.75 -2.72
CA LEU A 396 -21.23 -20.61 -2.50
C LEU A 396 -22.04 -19.36 -2.10
N SER A 397 -22.16 -19.12 -0.80
CA SER A 397 -22.86 -17.98 -0.20
C SER A 397 -22.02 -16.69 -0.19
N GLY A 398 -22.68 -15.56 0.08
CA GLY A 398 -22.07 -14.22 0.23
C GLY A 398 -21.88 -13.46 -1.08
N LYS A 399 -21.34 -12.25 -1.00
CA LYS A 399 -21.05 -11.40 -2.16
C LYS A 399 -19.56 -11.09 -2.26
N CYS A 400 -19.11 -10.69 -3.45
CA CYS A 400 -17.69 -10.43 -3.71
C CYS A 400 -17.05 -9.33 -2.85
N TYR A 401 -17.87 -8.45 -2.26
CA TYR A 401 -17.46 -7.33 -1.42
C TYR A 401 -17.70 -7.59 0.09
N GLU A 402 -18.07 -8.80 0.49
CA GLU A 402 -18.34 -9.19 1.88
C GLU A 402 -17.21 -10.08 2.42
N GLY A 403 -16.97 -9.99 3.73
CA GLY A 403 -16.07 -10.87 4.49
C GLY A 403 -14.61 -10.45 4.58
N GLY A 404 -13.77 -11.33 5.14
CA GLY A 404 -12.33 -11.08 5.23
C GLY A 404 -11.66 -11.04 3.84
N ILE A 405 -10.85 -10.01 3.60
CA ILE A 405 -10.06 -9.87 2.36
C ILE A 405 -8.78 -10.71 2.49
N ILE A 406 -8.39 -11.44 1.43
CA ILE A 406 -7.27 -12.40 1.41
C ILE A 406 -7.25 -13.28 2.68
N THR A 407 -8.19 -14.23 2.76
CA THR A 407 -8.22 -15.26 3.83
C THR A 407 -7.66 -16.60 3.35
N SER A 408 -7.60 -16.81 2.03
CA SER A 408 -7.04 -17.99 1.38
C SER A 408 -6.02 -17.60 0.31
N MET A 409 -4.98 -18.41 0.14
CA MET A 409 -4.03 -18.30 -0.98
C MET A 409 -3.65 -19.66 -1.56
N HIS A 410 -3.11 -19.67 -2.78
CA HIS A 410 -2.51 -20.86 -3.37
C HIS A 410 -1.12 -20.52 -3.94
N ARG A 411 -0.09 -21.26 -3.54
CA ARG A 411 1.25 -21.13 -4.11
C ARG A 411 1.35 -21.93 -5.42
N VAL A 412 1.66 -21.23 -6.52
CA VAL A 412 1.81 -21.82 -7.85
C VAL A 412 3.26 -22.23 -8.12
N THR A 413 4.18 -21.33 -7.77
CA THR A 413 5.64 -21.52 -7.85
C THR A 413 6.28 -20.80 -6.66
N ASP A 414 7.59 -20.90 -6.49
CA ASP A 414 8.33 -20.13 -5.47
C ASP A 414 8.24 -18.61 -5.71
N ARG A 415 7.80 -18.19 -6.91
CA ARG A 415 7.69 -16.78 -7.30
C ARG A 415 6.25 -16.33 -7.51
N THR A 416 5.28 -17.23 -7.54
CA THR A 416 3.90 -16.91 -7.94
C THR A 416 2.90 -17.44 -6.94
N ILE A 417 2.07 -16.55 -6.40
CA ILE A 417 0.95 -16.88 -5.52
C ILE A 417 -0.37 -16.40 -6.12
N ILE A 418 -1.45 -17.06 -5.73
CA ILE A 418 -2.82 -16.70 -6.09
C ILE A 418 -3.57 -16.27 -4.84
N GLU A 419 -4.19 -15.10 -4.91
CA GLU A 419 -4.99 -14.48 -3.84
C GLU A 419 -6.23 -13.81 -4.46
N THR A 420 -7.10 -13.26 -3.62
CA THR A 420 -8.33 -12.58 -4.05
C THR A 420 -8.30 -11.08 -3.73
N PRO A 421 -8.70 -10.19 -4.65
CA PRO A 421 -8.67 -8.75 -4.41
C PRO A 421 -9.93 -8.26 -3.70
N ALA A 422 -9.87 -7.07 -3.11
CA ALA A 422 -11.06 -6.29 -2.80
C ALA A 422 -11.27 -5.22 -3.87
N LEU A 423 -12.42 -5.27 -4.54
CA LEU A 423 -12.77 -4.36 -5.62
C LEU A 423 -14.15 -3.79 -5.34
N GLY A 424 -14.21 -2.48 -5.10
CA GLY A 424 -15.49 -1.77 -5.09
C GLY A 424 -16.12 -1.71 -6.48
N PRO A 425 -17.39 -1.28 -6.58
CA PRO A 425 -18.12 -1.26 -7.85
C PRO A 425 -17.47 -0.32 -8.88
N GLY A 426 -16.84 0.77 -8.46
CA GLY A 426 -16.08 1.69 -9.31
C GLY A 426 -14.78 1.08 -9.82
N ALA A 427 -13.95 0.48 -8.96
CA ALA A 427 -12.73 -0.22 -9.36
C ALA A 427 -13.03 -1.40 -10.30
N PHE A 428 -14.06 -2.19 -10.00
CA PHE A 428 -14.56 -3.25 -10.89
C PHE A 428 -14.92 -2.67 -12.26
N ALA A 429 -15.74 -1.61 -12.30
CA ALA A 429 -16.17 -0.99 -13.55
C ALA A 429 -15.00 -0.37 -14.33
N ALA A 430 -14.00 0.17 -13.65
CA ALA A 430 -12.77 0.69 -14.25
C ALA A 430 -11.92 -0.41 -14.89
N MET A 431 -11.86 -1.58 -14.27
CA MET A 431 -11.02 -2.71 -14.70
C MET A 431 -11.64 -3.53 -15.84
N VAL A 432 -12.95 -3.80 -15.83
CA VAL A 432 -13.58 -4.66 -16.86
C VAL A 432 -13.47 -4.06 -18.27
N PRO A 433 -13.24 -4.86 -19.32
CA PRO A 433 -13.10 -4.33 -20.68
C PRO A 433 -14.42 -3.76 -21.22
N TRP A 434 -14.33 -2.80 -22.14
CA TRP A 434 -15.51 -2.25 -22.82
C TRP A 434 -15.70 -2.92 -24.19
N GLU A 435 -16.73 -3.75 -24.32
CA GLU A 435 -17.16 -4.30 -25.61
C GLU A 435 -18.37 -3.57 -26.19
N SER A 436 -19.34 -3.24 -25.33
CA SER A 436 -20.54 -2.46 -25.66
C SER A 436 -21.21 -1.96 -24.39
N GLY A 437 -22.13 -0.99 -24.51
CA GLY A 437 -22.93 -0.54 -23.36
C GLY A 437 -23.83 -1.64 -22.78
N ARG A 438 -24.28 -2.60 -23.61
CA ARG A 438 -25.06 -3.76 -23.15
C ARG A 438 -24.21 -4.71 -22.31
N ASP A 439 -23.01 -5.01 -22.81
CA ASP A 439 -22.05 -5.88 -22.13
C ASP A 439 -21.61 -5.29 -20.78
N MET A 440 -21.28 -3.99 -20.75
CA MET A 440 -20.95 -3.30 -19.49
C MET A 440 -22.08 -3.38 -18.47
N LYS A 441 -23.33 -3.11 -18.88
CA LYS A 441 -24.50 -3.23 -18.00
C LYS A 441 -24.67 -4.65 -17.47
N GLU A 442 -24.48 -5.66 -18.31
CA GLU A 442 -24.57 -7.07 -17.90
C GLU A 442 -23.49 -7.44 -16.89
N ARG A 443 -22.23 -7.04 -17.12
CA ARG A 443 -21.13 -7.25 -16.17
C ARG A 443 -21.40 -6.59 -14.82
N MET A 444 -21.89 -5.35 -14.84
CA MET A 444 -22.25 -4.63 -13.62
C MET A 444 -23.42 -5.29 -12.89
N ARG A 445 -24.45 -5.78 -13.58
CA ARG A 445 -25.54 -6.54 -12.93
C ARG A 445 -25.06 -7.82 -12.25
N ARG A 446 -23.95 -8.40 -12.72
CA ARG A 446 -23.32 -9.60 -12.15
C ARG A 446 -22.25 -9.30 -11.09
N TYR A 447 -21.98 -8.03 -10.79
CA TYR A 447 -20.88 -7.58 -9.93
C TYR A 447 -20.79 -8.37 -8.62
N SER A 448 -21.87 -8.38 -7.82
CA SER A 448 -21.93 -9.01 -6.50
C SER A 448 -21.62 -10.51 -6.51
N ARG A 449 -21.78 -11.17 -7.66
CA ARG A 449 -21.63 -12.61 -7.87
C ARG A 449 -20.48 -12.94 -8.84
N THR A 450 -19.57 -12.00 -9.06
CA THR A 450 -18.35 -12.20 -9.84
C THR A 450 -17.15 -12.23 -8.91
N ALA A 451 -16.52 -13.40 -8.78
CA ALA A 451 -15.29 -13.55 -8.02
C ALA A 451 -14.08 -13.18 -8.89
N HIS A 452 -13.08 -12.56 -8.27
CA HIS A 452 -11.78 -12.34 -8.87
C HIS A 452 -10.72 -13.10 -8.08
N ALA A 453 -9.74 -13.58 -8.82
CA ALA A 453 -8.49 -14.05 -8.26
C ALA A 453 -7.36 -13.52 -9.13
N PHE A 454 -6.22 -13.26 -8.52
CA PHE A 454 -5.06 -12.71 -9.22
C PHE A 454 -3.83 -13.54 -8.97
N ALA A 455 -2.98 -13.61 -9.99
CA ALA A 455 -1.62 -14.10 -9.85
C ALA A 455 -0.72 -12.91 -9.49
N LEU A 456 -0.03 -13.00 -8.35
CA LEU A 456 1.01 -12.08 -7.92
C LEU A 456 2.37 -12.73 -8.16
N VAL A 457 3.27 -11.98 -8.79
CA VAL A 457 4.63 -12.45 -9.10
C VAL A 457 5.68 -11.68 -8.31
N ARG A 458 6.61 -12.41 -7.70
CA ARG A 458 7.88 -11.92 -7.16
C ARG A 458 8.75 -11.45 -8.34
N ASP A 459 8.62 -10.18 -8.70
CA ASP A 459 9.20 -9.64 -9.93
C ASP A 459 10.72 -9.53 -9.89
N ARG A 460 11.35 -9.84 -11.03
CA ARG A 460 12.77 -9.55 -11.32
C ARG A 460 12.94 -8.25 -12.08
N GLY A 461 11.91 -7.80 -12.80
CA GLY A 461 11.88 -6.51 -13.46
C GLY A 461 12.11 -5.38 -12.47
N VAL A 462 12.88 -4.37 -12.87
CA VAL A 462 13.20 -3.21 -12.04
C VAL A 462 12.58 -1.94 -12.61
N GLY A 463 12.00 -1.14 -11.72
CA GLY A 463 11.40 0.15 -12.01
C GLY A 463 12.20 1.32 -11.46
N PHE A 464 11.64 2.52 -11.66
CA PHE A 464 12.22 3.79 -11.28
C PHE A 464 11.15 4.76 -10.76
N VAL A 465 11.53 5.57 -9.78
CA VAL A 465 10.81 6.75 -9.31
C VAL A 465 11.61 7.98 -9.74
N ASP A 466 11.15 8.67 -10.79
CA ASP A 466 11.85 9.83 -11.36
C ASP A 466 11.45 11.15 -10.68
N GLY A 467 10.44 11.10 -9.81
CA GLY A 467 9.92 12.24 -9.06
C GLY A 467 8.56 11.91 -8.46
N GLU A 468 8.01 12.85 -7.70
CA GLU A 468 6.69 12.70 -7.08
C GLU A 468 5.63 12.38 -8.15
N GLY A 469 5.03 11.19 -8.03
CA GLY A 469 4.02 10.69 -8.97
C GLY A 469 4.51 10.33 -10.38
N ARG A 470 5.83 10.19 -10.59
CA ARG A 470 6.42 9.72 -11.86
C ARG A 470 7.10 8.38 -11.65
N VAL A 471 6.39 7.31 -11.99
CA VAL A 471 6.82 5.92 -11.76
C VAL A 471 6.94 5.19 -13.08
N ARG A 472 8.09 4.56 -13.35
CA ARG A 472 8.30 3.68 -14.50
C ARG A 472 8.52 2.26 -14.00
N PHE A 473 7.80 1.31 -14.60
CA PHE A 473 8.01 -0.10 -14.34
C PHE A 473 7.59 -0.89 -15.57
N THR A 474 8.29 -1.98 -15.84
CA THR A 474 7.93 -2.94 -16.88
C THR A 474 8.36 -4.32 -16.40
N PRO A 475 7.44 -5.29 -16.28
CA PRO A 475 7.80 -6.65 -15.95
C PRO A 475 8.85 -7.19 -16.92
N SER A 476 9.80 -7.99 -16.43
CA SER A 476 10.74 -8.71 -17.28
C SER A 476 10.03 -9.77 -18.12
N ARG A 477 10.71 -10.36 -19.10
CA ARG A 477 10.13 -11.47 -19.89
C ARG A 477 9.74 -12.66 -19.01
N GLU A 478 10.60 -13.00 -18.06
CA GLU A 478 10.33 -14.08 -17.10
C GLU A 478 9.14 -13.75 -16.20
N ASP A 479 8.99 -12.49 -15.78
CA ASP A 479 7.82 -12.08 -14.99
C ASP A 479 6.52 -12.17 -15.81
N VAL A 480 6.58 -11.85 -17.10
CA VAL A 480 5.46 -12.00 -18.04
C VAL A 480 5.05 -13.46 -18.18
N ASP A 481 6.01 -14.38 -18.26
CA ASP A 481 5.75 -15.82 -18.37
C ASP A 481 5.16 -16.37 -17.06
N GLU A 482 5.71 -15.99 -15.90
CA GLU A 482 5.15 -16.33 -14.58
C GLU A 482 3.71 -15.80 -14.42
N LEU A 483 3.47 -14.53 -14.79
CA LEU A 483 2.13 -13.94 -14.74
C LEU A 483 1.15 -14.70 -15.65
N ARG A 484 1.60 -15.11 -16.85
CA ARG A 484 0.77 -15.88 -17.78
C ARG A 484 0.41 -17.24 -17.19
N ASN A 485 1.38 -17.94 -16.61
CA ASN A 485 1.18 -19.25 -15.99
C ASN A 485 0.27 -19.16 -14.77
N GLY A 486 0.47 -18.14 -13.93
CA GLY A 486 -0.40 -17.84 -12.81
C GLY A 486 -1.83 -17.51 -13.25
N LEU A 487 -2.02 -16.69 -14.28
CA LEU A 487 -3.35 -16.35 -14.81
C LEU A 487 -4.06 -17.58 -15.39
N ARG A 488 -3.33 -18.46 -16.10
CA ARG A 488 -3.86 -19.76 -16.54
C ARG A 488 -4.30 -20.63 -15.36
N ARG A 489 -3.50 -20.66 -14.27
CA ARG A 489 -3.85 -21.38 -13.04
C ARG A 489 -5.10 -20.81 -12.39
N VAL A 490 -5.23 -19.48 -12.30
CA VAL A 490 -6.44 -18.83 -11.78
C VAL A 490 -7.68 -19.26 -12.57
N LEU A 491 -7.62 -19.24 -13.90
CA LEU A 491 -8.75 -19.64 -14.74
C LEU A 491 -9.16 -21.09 -14.50
N ARG A 492 -8.20 -22.02 -14.35
CA ARG A 492 -8.50 -23.41 -13.99
C ARG A 492 -9.17 -23.52 -12.62
N ILE A 493 -8.68 -22.79 -11.61
CA ILE A 493 -9.28 -22.76 -10.26
C ILE A 493 -10.72 -22.25 -10.34
N LEU A 494 -10.98 -21.17 -11.07
CA LEU A 494 -12.33 -20.60 -11.20
C LEU A 494 -13.30 -21.57 -11.92
N VAL A 495 -12.84 -22.25 -12.97
CA VAL A 495 -13.63 -23.28 -13.67
C VAL A 495 -13.94 -24.45 -12.74
N ALA A 496 -12.93 -24.98 -12.03
CA ALA A 496 -13.08 -26.09 -11.11
C ALA A 496 -13.96 -25.75 -9.90
N ALA A 497 -13.96 -24.49 -9.46
CA ALA A 497 -14.87 -23.99 -8.43
C ALA A 497 -16.34 -23.93 -8.88
N GLY A 498 -16.62 -24.14 -10.18
CA GLY A 498 -17.96 -24.19 -10.74
C GLY A 498 -18.46 -22.87 -11.30
N ALA A 499 -17.57 -22.01 -11.81
CA ALA A 499 -17.96 -20.79 -12.52
C ALA A 499 -18.86 -21.12 -13.73
N ALA A 500 -19.86 -20.28 -14.01
CA ALA A 500 -20.68 -20.40 -15.22
C ALA A 500 -19.99 -19.79 -16.45
N GLU A 501 -19.15 -18.78 -16.22
CA GLU A 501 -18.36 -18.08 -17.23
C GLU A 501 -17.09 -17.56 -16.57
N VAL A 502 -15.95 -17.68 -17.25
CA VAL A 502 -14.66 -17.14 -16.79
C VAL A 502 -14.04 -16.24 -17.85
N GLY A 503 -13.15 -15.35 -17.45
CA GLY A 503 -12.44 -14.51 -18.40
C GLY A 503 -11.30 -13.71 -17.81
N THR A 504 -10.68 -12.92 -18.67
CA THR A 504 -9.60 -11.99 -18.31
C THR A 504 -10.07 -10.54 -18.45
N HIS A 505 -9.22 -9.58 -18.08
CA HIS A 505 -9.46 -8.15 -18.30
C HIS A 505 -8.85 -7.61 -19.59
N ARG A 506 -8.56 -8.50 -20.55
CA ARG A 506 -8.05 -8.12 -21.86
C ARG A 506 -9.10 -7.29 -22.61
N SER A 507 -8.66 -6.24 -23.30
CA SER A 507 -9.52 -5.24 -23.94
C SER A 507 -10.51 -5.80 -24.98
N ASP A 508 -10.29 -7.00 -25.49
CA ASP A 508 -11.17 -7.70 -26.42
C ASP A 508 -12.26 -8.53 -25.74
N GLY A 509 -12.25 -8.63 -24.42
CA GLY A 509 -13.28 -9.32 -23.64
C GLY A 509 -13.11 -10.84 -23.56
N LEU A 510 -11.88 -11.35 -23.73
CA LEU A 510 -11.56 -12.79 -23.71
C LEU A 510 -12.25 -13.51 -22.53
N ARG A 511 -13.17 -14.42 -22.86
CA ARG A 511 -13.99 -15.19 -21.92
C ARG A 511 -14.42 -16.54 -22.48
N LEU A 512 -14.81 -17.45 -21.60
CA LEU A 512 -15.25 -18.80 -21.88
C LEU A 512 -16.48 -19.14 -21.04
N ARG A 513 -17.51 -19.74 -21.65
CA ARG A 513 -18.65 -20.31 -20.91
C ARG A 513 -18.31 -21.74 -20.49
N CYS A 514 -18.59 -22.08 -19.24
CA CYS A 514 -18.13 -23.34 -18.65
C CYS A 514 -19.18 -24.47 -18.72
N LYS A 515 -20.43 -24.17 -19.10
CA LYS A 515 -21.47 -25.19 -19.22
C LYS A 515 -21.18 -26.15 -20.38
N GLY A 516 -21.02 -27.44 -20.08
CA GLY A 516 -20.74 -28.48 -21.08
C GLY A 516 -19.31 -28.41 -21.64
N LEU A 517 -18.40 -27.78 -20.91
CA LEU A 517 -17.02 -27.58 -21.33
C LEU A 517 -16.25 -28.91 -21.34
N ARG A 518 -15.54 -29.20 -22.43
CA ARG A 518 -14.57 -30.30 -22.51
C ARG A 518 -13.18 -29.78 -22.17
N ASP A 519 -12.28 -30.66 -21.73
CA ASP A 519 -10.91 -30.29 -21.37
C ASP A 519 -10.15 -29.65 -22.55
N GLU A 520 -10.38 -30.13 -23.78
CA GLU A 520 -9.81 -29.56 -25.00
C GLU A 520 -10.24 -28.09 -25.23
N ASP A 521 -11.51 -27.77 -24.94
CA ASP A 521 -12.05 -26.43 -25.10
C ASP A 521 -11.43 -25.47 -24.06
N LEU A 522 -11.20 -25.97 -22.84
CA LEU A 522 -10.50 -25.22 -21.80
C LEU A 522 -9.05 -24.96 -22.18
N GLU A 523 -8.31 -25.98 -22.60
CA GLU A 523 -6.90 -25.81 -22.96
C GLU A 523 -6.72 -24.88 -24.17
N GLY A 524 -7.58 -25.00 -25.19
CA GLY A 524 -7.59 -24.06 -26.33
C GLY A 524 -7.84 -22.61 -25.90
N PHE A 525 -8.75 -22.38 -24.94
CA PHE A 525 -8.96 -21.06 -24.36
C PHE A 525 -7.76 -20.56 -23.55
N LEU A 526 -7.12 -21.43 -22.78
CA LEU A 526 -5.94 -21.07 -21.99
C LEU A 526 -4.73 -20.74 -22.88
N ASP A 527 -4.63 -21.30 -24.07
CA ASP A 527 -3.57 -20.99 -25.03
C ASP A 527 -3.68 -19.55 -25.58
N GLU A 528 -4.89 -19.03 -25.66
CA GLU A 528 -5.16 -17.62 -25.99
C GLU A 528 -4.81 -16.63 -24.87
N VAL A 529 -4.56 -17.11 -23.64
CA VAL A 529 -4.26 -16.23 -22.49
C VAL A 529 -2.89 -15.60 -22.68
N THR A 530 -2.87 -14.27 -22.67
CA THR A 530 -1.68 -13.43 -22.86
C THR A 530 -1.62 -12.34 -21.79
N ILE A 531 -0.40 -11.96 -21.42
CA ILE A 531 -0.15 -10.81 -20.54
C ILE A 531 0.07 -9.58 -21.41
N GLU A 532 -1.00 -8.78 -21.56
CA GLU A 532 -0.96 -7.59 -22.39
C GLU A 532 -0.31 -6.40 -21.69
N LYS A 533 0.19 -5.47 -22.52
CA LYS A 533 0.69 -4.17 -22.06
C LYS A 533 -0.45 -3.15 -21.94
N GLY A 534 -0.17 -2.00 -21.33
CA GLY A 534 -1.13 -0.92 -21.20
C GLY A 534 -1.50 -0.22 -22.52
N PRO A 535 -2.59 0.58 -22.53
CA PRO A 535 -3.12 1.25 -23.71
C PRO A 535 -2.15 2.25 -24.37
N MET A 536 -1.09 2.72 -23.69
CA MET A 536 -0.08 3.62 -24.25
C MET A 536 0.91 2.94 -25.21
N HIS A 537 0.98 1.61 -25.22
CA HIS A 537 1.92 0.93 -26.11
C HIS A 537 1.46 1.00 -27.56
N SER A 538 2.33 1.50 -28.44
CA SER A 538 2.10 1.44 -29.88
C SER A 538 2.23 -0.01 -30.37
N ARG A 539 1.48 -0.37 -31.42
CA ARG A 539 1.51 -1.70 -32.08
C ARG A 539 0.99 -2.88 -31.22
N VAL A 540 0.14 -2.64 -30.24
CA VAL A 540 -0.62 -3.70 -29.56
C VAL A 540 -2.07 -3.69 -30.03
N ASP A 541 -2.57 -4.84 -30.48
CA ASP A 541 -3.98 -4.99 -30.91
C ASP A 541 -4.93 -5.11 -29.72
N LYS A 542 -4.40 -5.59 -28.59
CA LYS A 542 -5.06 -5.85 -27.32
C LYS A 542 -4.27 -5.18 -26.20
N TRP A 543 -4.94 -4.82 -25.12
CA TRP A 543 -4.30 -4.22 -23.95
C TRP A 543 -5.01 -4.67 -22.67
N ALA A 544 -4.32 -4.57 -21.54
CA ALA A 544 -4.87 -4.82 -20.21
C ALA A 544 -4.17 -3.92 -19.19
N LEU A 545 -4.80 -3.75 -18.04
CA LEU A 545 -4.19 -3.10 -16.88
C LEU A 545 -3.69 -4.16 -15.91
N HIS A 546 -2.51 -3.93 -15.36
CA HIS A 546 -1.99 -4.62 -14.19
C HIS A 546 -2.29 -3.79 -12.95
N CYS A 547 -2.21 -4.42 -11.78
CA CYS A 547 -2.33 -3.70 -10.51
C CYS A 547 -1.11 -3.98 -9.61
N SER A 548 -0.92 -3.12 -8.62
CA SER A 548 0.11 -3.24 -7.59
C SER A 548 -0.37 -2.55 -6.32
N ALA A 549 -0.30 -3.27 -5.21
CA ALA A 549 -0.46 -2.71 -3.85
C ALA A 549 0.83 -2.77 -3.04
N HIS A 550 1.91 -3.34 -3.60
CA HIS A 550 3.18 -3.55 -2.92
C HIS A 550 4.29 -2.83 -3.67
N GLN A 551 4.84 -1.77 -3.08
CA GLN A 551 5.92 -1.00 -3.68
C GLN A 551 7.16 -1.06 -2.79
N MET A 552 8.30 -1.44 -3.35
CA MET A 552 9.51 -1.66 -2.57
C MET A 552 10.81 -1.42 -3.33
N GLY A 553 11.92 -1.30 -2.60
CA GLY A 553 13.29 -1.33 -3.13
C GLY A 553 13.83 -0.06 -3.79
N SER A 554 13.02 1.00 -3.85
CA SER A 554 13.39 2.26 -4.52
C SER A 554 14.56 3.02 -3.87
N CYS A 555 15.00 2.66 -2.67
CA CYS A 555 16.15 3.20 -1.95
C CYS A 555 16.87 2.04 -1.23
N ARG A 556 17.12 0.94 -1.95
CA ARG A 556 17.58 -0.32 -1.35
C ARG A 556 18.81 -0.17 -0.46
N MET A 557 18.88 -1.01 0.57
CA MET A 557 20.08 -1.21 1.37
C MET A 557 21.19 -1.85 0.53
N GLY A 558 22.44 -1.56 0.87
CA GLY A 558 23.60 -2.21 0.26
C GLY A 558 24.79 -2.28 1.21
N SER A 559 25.75 -3.14 0.89
CA SER A 559 27.02 -3.28 1.60
C SER A 559 27.98 -2.11 1.38
N SER A 560 27.80 -1.35 0.29
CA SER A 560 28.59 -0.17 -0.03
C SER A 560 27.77 0.92 -0.74
N PRO A 561 28.27 2.16 -0.86
CA PRO A 561 27.63 3.21 -1.65
C PRO A 561 27.45 2.86 -3.14
N LYS A 562 28.21 1.88 -3.64
CA LYS A 562 28.09 1.41 -5.03
C LYS A 562 26.92 0.46 -5.21
N ASP A 563 26.39 -0.10 -4.13
CA ASP A 563 25.44 -1.22 -4.15
C ASP A 563 24.03 -0.82 -3.71
N GLY A 564 23.90 0.25 -2.91
CA GLY A 564 22.61 0.72 -2.40
C GLY A 564 22.54 2.23 -2.11
N ALA A 565 21.33 2.72 -1.81
CA ALA A 565 21.08 4.11 -1.45
C ALA A 565 21.48 4.42 0.00
N VAL A 566 21.37 3.41 0.86
CA VAL A 566 21.69 3.45 2.29
C VAL A 566 22.53 2.24 2.68
N ASP A 567 23.16 2.30 3.85
CA ASP A 567 23.97 1.20 4.39
C ASP A 567 23.12 0.09 5.04
N GLY A 568 23.79 -0.94 5.56
CA GLY A 568 23.17 -2.07 6.27
C GLY A 568 22.40 -1.70 7.54
N ARG A 569 22.50 -0.45 8.01
CA ARG A 569 21.77 0.11 9.16
C ARG A 569 20.68 1.11 8.73
N GLY A 570 20.42 1.20 7.42
CA GLY A 570 19.46 2.13 6.84
C GLY A 570 19.93 3.59 6.83
N GLU A 571 21.19 3.88 7.17
CA GLU A 571 21.73 5.23 7.18
C GLU A 571 22.21 5.63 5.79
N SER A 572 21.89 6.85 5.37
CA SER A 572 22.35 7.41 4.09
C SER A 572 23.88 7.37 3.99
N TRP A 573 24.39 6.94 2.84
CA TRP A 573 25.83 7.00 2.54
C TRP A 573 26.35 8.44 2.41
N GLU A 574 25.46 9.40 2.16
CA GLU A 574 25.84 10.80 1.88
C GLU A 574 25.64 11.72 3.09
N ALA A 575 24.76 11.36 4.03
CA ALA A 575 24.37 12.22 5.15
C ALA A 575 24.29 11.45 6.48
N GLU A 576 25.12 11.86 7.43
CA GLU A 576 25.08 11.36 8.82
C GLU A 576 23.76 11.77 9.50
N GLY A 577 23.18 10.85 10.27
CA GLY A 577 21.95 11.10 11.03
C GLY A 577 20.67 11.08 10.20
N LEU A 578 20.75 10.78 8.89
CA LEU A 578 19.60 10.58 8.02
C LEU A 578 19.42 9.11 7.68
N TYR A 579 18.33 8.53 8.13
CA TYR A 579 17.98 7.14 7.95
C TYR A 579 16.76 6.97 7.06
N VAL A 580 16.59 5.77 6.52
CA VAL A 580 15.37 5.33 5.85
C VAL A 580 14.82 4.12 6.62
N CYS A 581 13.51 4.07 6.86
CA CYS A 581 12.83 2.98 7.56
C CYS A 581 11.46 2.71 6.91
N ASP A 582 11.45 2.22 5.66
CA ASP A 582 10.23 1.82 4.97
C ASP A 582 10.52 0.76 3.88
N GLY A 583 9.50 0.41 3.08
CA GLY A 583 9.63 -0.58 1.99
C GLY A 583 10.63 -0.23 0.89
N SER A 584 11.08 1.02 0.79
CA SER A 584 12.13 1.40 -0.16
C SER A 584 13.47 0.72 0.11
N LEU A 585 13.70 0.22 1.34
CA LEU A 585 14.94 -0.43 1.75
C LEU A 585 15.15 -1.83 1.16
N LEU A 586 14.08 -2.51 0.77
CA LEU A 586 14.14 -3.94 0.48
C LEU A 586 15.01 -4.22 -0.76
N PRO A 587 15.98 -5.15 -0.71
CA PRO A 587 16.89 -5.40 -1.84
C PRO A 587 16.18 -5.89 -3.10
N THR A 588 15.22 -6.81 -2.95
CA THR A 588 14.43 -7.40 -4.05
C THR A 588 12.95 -7.48 -3.64
N ALA A 589 12.09 -7.92 -4.57
CA ALA A 589 10.71 -8.28 -4.29
C ALA A 589 10.62 -9.39 -3.21
N VAL A 590 9.68 -9.29 -2.25
CA VAL A 590 9.50 -10.29 -1.18
C VAL A 590 8.74 -11.53 -1.67
N GLY A 591 7.88 -11.38 -2.68
CA GLY A 591 7.00 -12.46 -3.17
C GLY A 591 5.74 -12.72 -2.33
N VAL A 592 5.59 -12.04 -1.19
CA VAL A 592 4.39 -12.04 -0.34
C VAL A 592 4.07 -10.61 0.10
N ASN A 593 2.98 -10.40 0.85
CA ASN A 593 2.69 -9.09 1.43
C ASN A 593 3.88 -8.57 2.27
N PRO A 594 4.41 -7.36 2.00
CA PRO A 594 5.65 -6.90 2.63
C PRO A 594 5.45 -6.23 4.00
N MET A 595 4.23 -6.16 4.54
CA MET A 595 3.95 -5.39 5.77
C MET A 595 4.80 -5.87 6.95
N ILE A 596 4.81 -7.18 7.22
CA ILE A 596 5.59 -7.77 8.32
C ILE A 596 7.09 -7.57 8.08
N THR A 597 7.55 -7.78 6.85
CA THR A 597 8.95 -7.55 6.45
C THR A 597 9.40 -6.12 6.73
N ILE A 598 8.60 -5.12 6.32
CA ILE A 598 8.90 -3.69 6.48
C ILE A 598 8.91 -3.30 7.95
N GLN A 599 7.91 -3.72 8.71
CA GLN A 599 7.84 -3.42 10.14
C GLN A 599 9.00 -4.07 10.91
N SER A 600 9.38 -5.30 10.56
CA SER A 600 10.46 -6.04 11.23
C SER A 600 11.83 -5.42 10.98
N ILE A 601 12.13 -5.01 9.75
CA ILE A 601 13.39 -4.31 9.47
C ILE A 601 13.40 -2.93 10.15
N ALA A 602 12.29 -2.18 10.11
CA ALA A 602 12.18 -0.90 10.80
C ALA A 602 12.39 -1.04 12.32
N PHE A 603 11.87 -2.11 12.93
CA PHE A 603 12.09 -2.42 14.35
C PHE A 603 13.57 -2.64 14.66
N CYS A 604 14.27 -3.44 13.85
CA CYS A 604 15.71 -3.69 14.00
C CYS A 604 16.53 -2.41 13.88
N LEU A 605 16.28 -1.63 12.82
CA LEU A 605 17.00 -0.38 12.54
C LEU A 605 16.77 0.64 13.65
N SER A 606 15.53 0.79 14.11
CA SER A 606 15.17 1.77 15.14
C SER A 606 15.80 1.44 16.50
N LYS A 607 15.96 0.15 16.84
CA LYS A 607 16.73 -0.27 18.02
C LYS A 607 18.19 0.16 17.90
N GLY A 608 18.83 -0.11 16.77
CA GLY A 608 20.22 0.31 16.53
C GLY A 608 20.41 1.83 16.53
N ILE A 609 19.41 2.58 16.02
CA ILE A 609 19.39 4.05 16.09
C ILE A 609 19.32 4.51 17.56
N ALA A 610 18.42 3.94 18.36
CA ALA A 610 18.29 4.28 19.78
C ALA A 610 19.60 4.02 20.55
N GLU A 611 20.24 2.87 20.32
CA GLU A 611 21.53 2.52 20.93
C GLU A 611 22.65 3.51 20.54
N THR A 612 22.71 3.88 19.26
CA THR A 612 23.68 4.86 18.76
C THR A 612 23.46 6.24 19.39
N MET A 613 22.21 6.66 19.52
CA MET A 613 21.85 7.92 20.18
C MET A 613 22.23 7.93 21.66
N ALA A 614 22.05 6.81 22.38
CA ALA A 614 22.44 6.68 23.78
C ALA A 614 23.96 6.79 23.97
N GLN A 615 24.74 6.14 23.11
CA GLN A 615 26.21 6.22 23.14
C GLN A 615 26.71 7.65 22.84
N GLY A 616 26.03 8.39 21.97
CA GLY A 616 26.33 9.79 21.68
C GLY A 616 26.06 10.73 22.86
N GLN A 617 25.05 10.44 23.69
CA GLN A 617 24.77 11.20 24.91
C GLN A 617 25.82 10.96 26.01
N GLY A 618 26.33 9.74 26.13
CA GLY A 618 27.34 9.38 27.13
C GLY A 618 28.76 9.92 26.89
N LYS A 619 29.07 10.44 25.69
CA LYS A 619 30.36 11.10 25.38
C LYS A 619 30.35 12.62 25.60
N GLY A 620 29.19 13.19 25.95
CA GLY A 620 29.01 14.62 26.20
C GLY A 620 28.79 15.00 27.67
N GLN A 621 28.81 14.01 28.57
CA GLN A 621 29.02 14.17 30.01
C GLN A 621 30.48 13.85 30.32
#